data_AF-A0ABD4KE60-F1
#
_entry.id   AF-A0ABD4KE60-F1
#
_cell.length_a   1.000
_cell.length_b   1.000
_cell.length_c   1.000
_cell.angle_alpha   90.00
_cell.angle_beta   90.00
_cell.angle_gamma   90.00
#
_symmetry.space_group_name_H-M   'P 1'
#
loop_
_entity.id
_entity.type
_entity.pdbx_description
1 polymer ?
#
loop_
_entity_poly.entity_id
_entity_poly.type
_entity_poly.pdbx_seq_one_letter_code
_entity_poly.pdbx_strand_id
1 'polypeptide(L)'
;MNSKYLAALMAVTVLVGCANSKTAPERHAYYFVSHQSNFVGGNFANSQQLNYRLNVPQFRELYEQGKTDHKAGRTLVEANEYAQSIRDQVLKGVKTNNSFTGNKSDQWSSDMEEKDAKLFGNELAASYLDGYNGVQ
;
A
#
# COMPACT_ATOMS: atom_id res chain seq x y z
N MET A 1 -33.18 45.41 -32.09
CA MET A 1 -33.30 43.93 -32.16
C MET A 1 -32.43 43.45 -33.29
N ASN A 2 -31.47 42.54 -33.01
CA ASN A 2 -30.97 41.50 -33.92
C ASN A 2 -29.87 40.70 -33.18
N SER A 3 -30.33 39.78 -32.33
CA SER A 3 -29.52 38.76 -31.69
C SER A 3 -29.07 37.73 -32.72
N LYS A 4 -27.79 37.74 -33.09
CA LYS A 4 -27.07 36.61 -33.70
C LYS A 4 -25.64 36.64 -33.13
N TYR A 5 -24.94 35.50 -33.13
CA TYR A 5 -23.65 35.23 -32.47
C TYR A 5 -23.81 34.91 -30.97
N LEU A 6 -24.56 33.86 -30.62
CA LEU A 6 -24.09 32.46 -30.57
C LEU A 6 -22.83 32.31 -29.70
N ALA A 7 -23.07 31.85 -28.48
CA ALA A 7 -22.10 31.65 -27.41
C ALA A 7 -20.93 30.75 -27.84
N ALA A 8 -19.72 31.28 -27.71
CA ALA A 8 -18.49 30.48 -27.74
C ALA A 8 -18.31 29.80 -26.37
N LEU A 9 -18.95 28.64 -26.19
CA LEU A 9 -18.59 27.70 -25.12
C LEU A 9 -17.24 27.06 -25.51
N MET A 10 -16.15 27.56 -24.92
CA MET A 10 -14.88 26.82 -24.92
C MET A 10 -15.11 25.51 -24.15
N ALA A 11 -15.33 24.43 -24.89
CA ALA A 11 -15.16 23.09 -24.38
C ALA A 11 -13.67 22.87 -24.11
N VAL A 12 -13.23 23.13 -22.87
CA VAL A 12 -11.96 22.60 -22.37
C VAL A 12 -12.17 21.11 -22.22
N THR A 13 -11.91 20.36 -23.29
CA THR A 13 -11.72 18.91 -23.20
C THR A 13 -10.42 18.68 -22.45
N VAL A 14 -10.51 18.59 -21.12
CA VAL A 14 -9.44 17.99 -20.33
C VAL A 14 -9.30 16.58 -20.87
N LEU A 15 -8.20 16.32 -21.58
CA LEU A 15 -7.74 14.98 -21.89
C LEU A 15 -7.47 14.29 -20.56
N VAL A 16 -8.52 13.75 -19.94
CA VAL A 16 -8.37 12.70 -18.93
C VAL A 16 -7.95 11.48 -19.74
N GLY A 17 -6.68 11.46 -20.15
CA GLY A 17 -6.07 10.26 -20.67
C GLY A 17 -6.37 9.18 -19.66
N CYS A 18 -7.02 8.10 -20.12
CA CYS A 18 -7.40 6.98 -19.27
C CYS A 18 -6.15 6.45 -18.58
N ALA A 19 -5.91 6.95 -17.37
CA ALA A 19 -4.81 6.56 -16.55
C ALA A 19 -5.15 5.17 -16.01
N ASN A 20 -4.89 4.14 -16.82
CA ASN A 20 -4.68 2.77 -16.35
C ASN A 20 -3.42 2.67 -15.48
N SER A 21 -2.97 3.78 -14.88
CA SER A 21 -1.92 3.79 -13.88
C SER A 21 -2.54 3.38 -12.56
N LYS A 22 -2.02 2.30 -11.98
CA LYS A 22 -2.27 1.93 -10.59
C LYS A 22 -2.09 3.16 -9.69
N THR A 23 -3.00 3.34 -8.76
CA THR A 23 -2.85 4.30 -7.66
C THR A 23 -1.59 3.99 -6.84
N ALA A 24 -1.04 4.96 -6.12
CA ALA A 24 0.13 4.77 -5.24
C ALA A 24 0.05 3.49 -4.38
N PRO A 25 -1.03 3.24 -3.60
CA PRO A 25 -1.13 1.99 -2.82
C PRO A 25 -1.15 0.74 -3.69
N GLU A 26 -1.74 0.80 -4.90
CA GLU A 26 -1.73 -0.33 -5.84
C GLU A 26 -0.34 -0.56 -6.47
N ARG A 27 0.45 0.51 -6.69
CA ARG A 27 1.83 0.37 -7.17
C ARG A 27 2.70 -0.29 -6.13
N HIS A 28 2.63 0.15 -4.87
CA HIS A 28 3.39 -0.44 -3.77
C HIS A 28 3.00 -1.90 -3.52
N ALA A 29 1.69 -2.19 -3.49
CA ALA A 29 1.20 -3.57 -3.36
C ALA A 29 1.67 -4.46 -4.51
N TYR A 30 1.63 -3.96 -5.75
CA TYR A 30 2.08 -4.70 -6.92
C TYR A 30 3.60 -4.92 -6.91
N TYR A 31 4.37 -3.90 -6.51
CA TYR A 31 5.83 -3.98 -6.41
C TYR A 31 6.25 -5.03 -5.38
N PHE A 32 5.65 -5.01 -4.19
CA PHE A 32 5.93 -6.02 -3.17
C PHE A 32 5.70 -7.44 -3.68
N VAL A 33 4.50 -7.75 -4.20
CA VAL A 33 4.18 -9.13 -4.59
C VAL A 33 4.94 -9.61 -5.84
N SER A 34 5.52 -8.70 -6.63
CA SER A 34 6.37 -9.03 -7.78
C SER A 34 7.83 -9.26 -7.41
N HIS A 35 8.27 -8.81 -6.23
CA HIS A 35 9.67 -8.88 -5.79
C HIS A 35 9.89 -9.70 -4.51
N GLN A 36 8.82 -10.10 -3.83
CA GLN A 36 8.90 -11.08 -2.74
C GLN A 36 9.41 -12.43 -3.28
N SER A 37 10.06 -13.21 -2.43
CA SER A 37 10.42 -14.59 -2.74
C SER A 37 9.18 -15.48 -2.90
N ASN A 38 9.36 -16.72 -3.36
CA ASN A 38 8.28 -17.72 -3.48
C ASN A 38 7.80 -18.26 -2.11
N PHE A 39 7.84 -17.43 -1.06
CA PHE A 39 7.39 -17.77 0.27
C PHE A 39 5.88 -18.09 0.29
N VAL A 40 5.53 -19.21 0.91
CA VAL A 40 4.14 -19.66 1.12
C VAL A 40 3.92 -19.83 2.63
N GLY A 41 3.15 -18.92 3.22
CA GLY A 41 2.97 -18.80 4.66
C GLY A 41 2.02 -17.69 5.08
N GLY A 42 1.26 -17.86 6.18
CA GLY A 42 0.31 -16.84 6.63
C GLY A 42 -0.75 -16.48 5.56
N ASN A 43 -0.94 -15.18 5.26
CA ASN A 43 -1.87 -14.69 4.22
C ASN A 43 -1.29 -14.78 2.78
N PHE A 44 -0.13 -15.41 2.58
CA PHE A 44 0.52 -15.48 1.27
C PHE A 44 0.14 -16.75 0.49
N ALA A 45 -0.44 -16.56 -0.68
CA ALA A 45 -0.81 -17.62 -1.62
C ALA A 45 0.30 -17.88 -2.66
N ASN A 46 0.24 -19.03 -3.33
CA ASN A 46 1.10 -19.34 -4.49
C ASN A 46 0.83 -18.46 -5.73
N SER A 47 -0.22 -17.63 -5.69
CA SER A 47 -0.61 -16.73 -6.78
C SER A 47 -0.25 -15.29 -6.43
N GLN A 48 0.65 -14.71 -7.21
CA GLN A 48 0.99 -13.30 -7.14
C GLN A 48 -0.26 -12.40 -7.25
N GLN A 49 -1.22 -12.77 -8.09
CA GLN A 49 -2.45 -11.99 -8.25
C GLN A 49 -3.36 -12.09 -7.03
N LEU A 50 -3.41 -13.24 -6.36
CA LEU A 50 -4.13 -13.38 -5.11
C LEU A 50 -3.45 -12.60 -3.99
N ASN A 51 -2.11 -12.68 -3.89
CA ASN A 51 -1.34 -11.86 -2.95
C ASN A 51 -1.56 -10.37 -3.17
N TYR A 52 -1.57 -9.91 -4.42
CA TYR A 52 -1.87 -8.52 -4.75
C TYR A 52 -3.23 -8.11 -4.16
N ARG A 53 -4.29 -8.87 -4.45
CA ARG A 53 -5.65 -8.58 -3.97
C ARG A 53 -5.75 -8.56 -2.45
N LEU A 54 -5.03 -9.46 -1.77
CA LEU A 54 -5.04 -9.57 -0.31
C LEU A 54 -4.27 -8.42 0.37
N ASN A 55 -3.21 -7.90 -0.26
CA ASN A 55 -2.37 -6.87 0.35
C ASN A 55 -2.85 -5.44 0.07
N VAL A 56 -3.45 -5.17 -1.10
CA VAL A 56 -3.93 -3.82 -1.49
C VAL A 56 -4.73 -3.08 -0.40
N PRO A 57 -5.67 -3.72 0.34
CA PRO A 57 -6.41 -3.04 1.40
C PRO A 57 -5.51 -2.40 2.47
N GLN A 58 -4.44 -3.10 2.90
CA GLN A 58 -3.53 -2.60 3.93
C GLN A 58 -2.70 -1.41 3.40
N PHE A 59 -2.22 -1.49 2.16
CA PHE A 59 -1.53 -0.37 1.51
C PHE A 59 -2.44 0.87 1.42
N ARG A 60 -3.71 0.67 1.09
CA ARG A 60 -4.70 1.74 1.00
C ARG A 60 -5.02 2.35 2.35
N GLU A 61 -5.11 1.55 3.41
CA GLU A 61 -5.34 2.03 4.78
C GLU A 61 -4.20 2.96 5.23
N LEU A 62 -2.95 2.55 5.03
CA LEU A 62 -1.79 3.38 5.37
C LEU A 62 -1.70 4.66 4.54
N TYR A 63 -2.04 4.58 3.25
CA TYR A 63 -2.13 5.75 2.39
C TYR A 63 -3.18 6.76 2.89
N GLU A 64 -4.38 6.30 3.26
CA GLU A 64 -5.41 7.16 3.84
C GLU A 64 -5.03 7.68 5.23
N GLN A 65 -4.29 6.91 6.03
CA GLN A 65 -3.71 7.39 7.28
C GLN A 65 -2.71 8.52 7.04
N GLY A 66 -1.82 8.40 6.05
CA GLY A 66 -0.89 9.47 5.67
C GLY A 66 -1.61 10.76 5.28
N LYS A 67 -2.68 10.65 4.48
CA LYS A 67 -3.55 11.79 4.13
C LYS A 67 -4.20 12.43 5.36
N THR A 68 -4.64 11.60 6.31
CA THR A 68 -5.27 12.04 7.54
C THR A 68 -4.27 12.79 8.42
N ASP A 69 -3.06 12.27 8.55
CA ASP A 69 -1.98 12.87 9.33
C ASP A 69 -1.52 14.20 8.77
N HIS A 70 -1.40 14.30 7.44
CA HIS A 70 -1.10 15.56 6.77
C HIS A 70 -2.17 16.62 7.06
N LYS A 71 -3.46 16.23 6.95
CA LYS A 71 -4.58 17.12 7.28
C LYS A 71 -4.64 17.52 8.76
N ALA A 72 -4.16 16.65 9.64
CA ALA A 72 -4.05 16.94 11.07
C ALA A 72 -2.87 17.86 11.42
N GLY A 73 -2.04 18.24 10.45
CA GLY A 73 -0.90 19.13 10.66
C GLY A 73 0.30 18.47 11.32
N ARG A 74 0.38 17.13 11.27
CA ARG A 74 1.63 16.43 11.66
C ARG A 74 2.78 16.95 10.80
N THR A 75 3.96 17.03 11.39
CA THR A 75 5.17 17.44 10.71
C THR A 75 5.75 16.31 9.86
N LEU A 76 6.60 16.67 8.90
CA LEU A 76 7.32 15.68 8.10
C LEU A 76 8.22 14.78 8.97
N VAL A 77 8.74 15.30 10.08
CA VAL A 77 9.55 14.51 11.02
C VAL A 77 8.69 13.44 11.68
N GLU A 78 7.53 13.81 12.24
CA GLU A 78 6.60 12.86 12.85
C GLU A 78 6.09 11.81 11.85
N ALA A 79 5.83 12.21 10.60
CA ALA A 79 5.45 11.28 9.55
C ALA A 79 6.57 10.27 9.23
N ASN A 80 7.82 10.72 9.19
CA ASN A 80 8.96 9.82 8.99
C ASN A 80 9.20 8.87 10.18
N GLU A 81 9.00 9.35 11.41
CA GLU A 81 9.04 8.52 12.61
C GLU A 81 7.95 7.44 12.59
N TYR A 82 6.73 7.80 12.19
CA TYR A 82 5.65 6.83 12.02
C TYR A 82 5.97 5.83 10.91
N ALA A 83 6.47 6.28 9.76
CA ALA A 83 6.93 5.42 8.66
C ALA A 83 8.02 4.45 9.13
N GLN A 84 8.94 4.88 10.00
CA GLN A 84 9.93 4.00 10.60
C GLN A 84 9.29 2.97 11.54
N SER A 85 8.30 3.38 12.34
CA SER A 85 7.58 2.45 13.23
C SER A 85 6.87 1.32 12.45
N ILE A 86 6.36 1.61 11.25
CA ILE A 86 5.76 0.60 10.35
C ILE A 86 6.82 -0.46 9.99
N ARG A 87 8.01 -0.02 9.56
CA ARG A 87 9.13 -0.93 9.21
C ARG A 87 9.51 -1.81 10.40
N ASP A 88 9.65 -1.20 11.57
CA ASP A 88 10.05 -1.91 12.79
C ASP A 88 8.98 -2.92 13.25
N GLN A 89 7.69 -2.58 13.11
CA GLN A 89 6.57 -3.48 13.45
C GLN A 89 6.53 -4.70 12.53
N VAL A 90 6.71 -4.50 11.22
CA VAL A 90 6.72 -5.60 10.25
C VAL A 90 7.87 -6.56 10.54
N LEU A 91 9.07 -6.04 10.84
CA LEU A 91 10.23 -6.86 11.20
C LEU A 91 10.03 -7.65 12.50
N LYS A 92 9.31 -7.10 13.47
CA LYS A 92 8.93 -7.83 14.70
C LYS A 92 7.89 -8.92 14.43
N GLY A 93 6.96 -8.67 13.50
CA GLY A 93 5.90 -9.61 13.09
C GLY A 93 6.38 -10.80 12.25
N VAL A 94 7.62 -10.78 11.76
CA VAL A 94 8.24 -11.94 11.08
C VAL A 94 8.31 -13.17 11.98
N LYS A 95 8.28 -13.01 13.30
CA LYS A 95 8.37 -14.10 14.28
C LYS A 95 7.00 -14.57 14.78
N THR A 96 6.06 -14.89 13.88
CA THR A 96 4.72 -15.31 14.28
C THR A 96 4.63 -16.84 14.31
N ASN A 97 4.54 -17.42 15.51
CA ASN A 97 4.28 -18.85 15.70
C ASN A 97 2.84 -19.18 15.25
N ASN A 98 2.69 -19.92 14.15
CA ASN A 98 1.39 -20.44 13.74
C ASN A 98 1.08 -21.73 14.53
N SER A 99 -0.12 -21.82 15.12
CA SER A 99 -0.67 -23.08 15.63
C SER A 99 -2.02 -23.33 15.00
N PHE A 100 -2.23 -24.52 14.42
CA PHE A 100 -3.56 -24.96 14.02
C PHE A 100 -4.37 -25.31 15.28
N THR A 101 -5.57 -24.76 15.41
CA THR A 101 -6.51 -25.13 16.48
C THR A 101 -6.83 -26.63 16.40
N GLY A 102 -6.27 -27.41 17.32
CA GLY A 102 -6.55 -28.84 17.48
C GLY A 102 -5.38 -29.66 18.02
N ASN A 103 -4.14 -29.22 17.79
CA ASN A 103 -2.96 -29.93 18.27
C ASN A 103 -1.81 -28.94 18.57
N LYS A 104 -1.46 -28.76 19.84
CA LYS A 104 -0.38 -27.83 20.26
C LYS A 104 1.02 -28.26 19.78
N SER A 105 1.13 -29.48 19.24
CA SER A 105 2.38 -30.09 18.74
C SER A 105 2.68 -29.70 17.29
N ASP A 106 1.67 -29.29 16.52
CA ASP A 106 1.81 -28.94 15.10
C ASP A 106 2.05 -27.44 14.96
N GLN A 107 3.22 -27.02 15.45
CA GLN A 107 3.75 -25.68 15.24
C GLN A 107 4.75 -25.71 14.08
N TRP A 108 4.48 -24.92 13.05
CA TRP A 108 5.46 -24.63 12.02
C TRP A 108 5.62 -23.12 11.95
N SER A 109 6.88 -22.66 11.98
CA SER A 109 7.13 -21.26 11.69
C SER A 109 7.04 -21.11 10.17
N SER A 110 6.12 -20.27 9.75
CA SER A 110 6.13 -19.73 8.40
C SER A 110 6.53 -18.29 8.56
N ASP A 111 7.80 -18.11 8.87
CA ASP A 111 8.38 -16.78 9.01
C ASP A 111 8.64 -16.30 7.58
N MET A 112 7.98 -15.21 7.18
CA MET A 112 8.33 -14.50 5.95
C MET A 112 9.84 -14.24 5.97
N GLU A 113 10.56 -14.53 4.89
CA GLU A 113 12.01 -14.31 4.86
C GLU A 113 12.31 -12.85 5.26
N GLU A 114 13.37 -12.63 6.04
CA GLU A 114 13.69 -11.28 6.54
C GLU A 114 13.78 -10.23 5.42
N LYS A 115 14.24 -10.64 4.22
CA LYS A 115 14.30 -9.80 3.03
C LYS A 115 12.90 -9.38 2.54
N ASP A 116 11.94 -10.29 2.55
CA ASP A 116 10.57 -10.04 2.12
C ASP A 116 9.84 -9.18 3.15
N ALA A 117 10.16 -9.37 4.44
CA ALA A 117 9.67 -8.51 5.51
C ALA A 117 10.18 -7.07 5.41
N LYS A 118 11.47 -6.90 5.13
CA LYS A 118 12.06 -5.58 4.85
C LYS A 118 11.38 -4.93 3.66
N LEU A 119 11.21 -5.69 2.57
CA LEU A 119 10.51 -5.20 1.38
C LEU A 119 9.08 -4.78 1.72
N PHE A 120 8.30 -5.62 2.40
CA PHE A 120 6.93 -5.32 2.77
C PHE A 120 6.82 -4.07 3.65
N GLY A 121 7.65 -3.99 4.71
CA GLY A 121 7.69 -2.83 5.59
C GLY A 121 8.08 -1.54 4.87
N ASN A 122 9.02 -1.62 3.92
CA ASN A 122 9.43 -0.46 3.12
C ASN A 122 8.30 0.04 2.21
N GLU A 123 7.62 -0.87 1.51
CA GLU A 123 6.53 -0.51 0.62
C GLU A 123 5.32 0.03 1.40
N LEU A 124 5.00 -0.54 2.57
CA LEU A 124 3.93 -0.03 3.44
C LEU A 124 4.24 1.38 3.95
N ALA A 125 5.47 1.60 4.42
CA ALA A 125 5.93 2.90 4.87
C ALA A 125 5.95 3.93 3.73
N ALA A 126 6.33 3.52 2.52
CA ALA A 126 6.29 4.37 1.33
C ALA A 126 4.84 4.74 0.97
N SER A 127 3.91 3.79 1.00
CA SER A 127 2.48 4.05 0.75
C SER A 127 1.89 5.05 1.74
N TYR A 128 2.27 4.97 3.03
CA TYR A 128 1.91 5.99 4.02
C TYR A 128 2.48 7.37 3.64
N LEU A 129 3.76 7.45 3.30
CA LEU A 129 4.42 8.72 2.94
C LEU A 129 3.87 9.30 1.64
N ASP A 130 3.51 8.48 0.65
CA ASP A 130 2.83 8.92 -0.57
C ASP A 130 1.47 9.55 -0.24
N GLY A 131 0.72 8.94 0.68
CA GLY A 131 -0.53 9.52 1.20
C GLY A 131 -0.31 10.85 1.91
N TYR A 132 0.71 10.92 2.77
CA TYR A 132 1.07 12.13 3.49
C TYR A 132 1.53 13.27 2.56
N ASN A 133 2.26 12.95 1.48
CA ASN A 133 2.77 13.93 0.52
C ASN A 133 1.81 14.21 -0.65
N GLY A 134 0.67 13.50 -0.73
CA GLY A 134 -0.32 13.66 -1.81
C GLY A 134 0.09 13.08 -3.16
N VAL A 135 0.96 12.07 -3.18
CA VAL A 135 1.39 11.36 -4.39
C VAL A 135 0.30 10.36 -4.81
N GLN A 136 -0.14 10.41 -6.07
CA GLN A 136 -1.20 9.54 -6.60
C GLN A 136 -0.66 8.38 -7.42
#